data_AF-A0A842M003-F1
#
_entry.id   AF-A0A842M003-F1
#
_cell.length_a   1.000
_cell.length_b   1.000
_cell.length_c   1.000
_cell.angle_alpha   90.00
_cell.angle_beta   90.00
_cell.angle_gamma   90.00
#
_symmetry.space_group_name_H-M   'P 1'
#
loop_
_entity.id
_entity.type
_entity.pdbx_description
1 polymer ?
#
loop_
_entity_poly.entity_id
_entity_poly.type
_entity_poly.pdbx_seq_one_letter_code
_entity_poly.pdbx_strand_id
1 'polypeptide(L)'
;MDEKRRKLTLIGKSYAREGFEFIFLGLAEECSSCRFRFTCGNLEAERKYRVVSLKNPRDLKPCRIHEEGVLLVEVEETPLIAAIESKKALVGTIIEYHPIKCGEKCSISDYCSPPVRGGEKYRIEAIVGAPQERCRRGKDLKIVRMIRSG
;
A
#
# COMPACT_ATOMS: atom_id res chain seq x y z
N MET A 1 -13.62 -15.84 0.25
CA MET A 1 -12.65 -15.76 -0.85
C MET A 1 -12.27 -14.31 -0.99
N ASP A 2 -11.03 -13.93 -0.67
CA ASP A 2 -10.53 -12.57 -0.90
C ASP A 2 -10.54 -12.29 -2.39
N GLU A 3 -11.55 -11.58 -2.84
CA GLU A 3 -11.59 -11.02 -4.19
C GLU A 3 -10.59 -9.86 -4.22
N LYS A 4 -9.31 -10.21 -4.32
CA LYS A 4 -8.23 -9.23 -4.48
C LYS A 4 -8.54 -8.43 -5.73
N ARG A 5 -8.97 -7.19 -5.55
CA ARG A 5 -9.39 -6.30 -6.62
C ARG A 5 -8.15 -5.90 -7.43
N ARG A 6 -7.85 -6.69 -8.46
CA ARG A 6 -6.73 -6.43 -9.37
C ARG A 6 -7.07 -5.26 -10.29
N LYS A 7 -6.08 -4.43 -10.55
CA LYS A 7 -6.19 -3.29 -11.48
C LYS A 7 -5.10 -3.39 -12.53
N LEU A 8 -5.42 -2.99 -13.75
CA LEU A 8 -4.42 -2.79 -14.80
C LEU A 8 -3.89 -1.37 -14.74
N THR A 9 -2.58 -1.20 -14.73
CA THR A 9 -1.94 0.12 -14.71
C THR A 9 -0.62 0.09 -15.49
N LEU A 10 -0.01 1.25 -15.70
CA LEU A 10 1.29 1.39 -16.33
C LEU A 10 2.32 1.80 -15.29
N ILE A 11 3.45 1.09 -15.24
CA ILE A 11 4.58 1.44 -14.38
C ILE A 11 5.87 1.51 -15.19
N GLY A 12 6.83 2.31 -14.71
CA GLY A 12 8.16 2.41 -15.33
C GLY A 12 8.79 1.04 -15.54
N LYS A 13 9.39 0.83 -16.72
CA LYS A 13 9.95 -0.48 -17.12
C LYS A 13 10.90 -1.08 -16.08
N SER A 14 11.74 -0.27 -15.43
CA SER A 14 12.69 -0.70 -14.40
C SER A 14 12.00 -1.27 -13.13
N TYR A 15 10.72 -0.96 -12.93
CA TYR A 15 9.88 -1.45 -11.83
C TYR A 15 8.91 -2.56 -12.26
N ALA A 16 8.76 -2.80 -13.56
CA ALA A 16 7.82 -3.78 -14.13
C ALA A 16 8.31 -5.22 -13.97
N ARG A 17 8.25 -5.73 -12.73
CA ARG A 17 8.55 -7.13 -12.40
C ARG A 17 7.56 -7.67 -11.38
N GLU A 18 7.20 -8.94 -11.50
CA GLU A 18 6.30 -9.60 -10.55
C GLU A 18 6.87 -9.55 -9.13
N GLY A 19 5.99 -9.34 -8.15
CA GLY A 19 6.34 -9.21 -6.74
C GLY A 19 6.87 -7.83 -6.35
N PHE A 20 7.16 -6.93 -7.29
CA PHE A 20 7.57 -5.57 -6.94
C PHE A 20 6.45 -4.82 -6.22
N GLU A 21 6.77 -4.18 -5.11
CA GLU A 21 5.83 -3.39 -4.31
C GLU A 21 6.21 -1.92 -4.35
N PHE A 22 5.21 -1.04 -4.48
CA PHE A 22 5.41 0.40 -4.52
C PHE A 22 4.24 1.12 -3.85
N ILE A 23 4.47 2.36 -3.44
CA ILE A 23 3.42 3.26 -2.97
C ILE A 23 3.07 4.20 -4.10
N PHE A 24 1.80 4.25 -4.50
CA PHE A 24 1.35 5.20 -5.49
C PHE A 24 1.16 6.57 -4.84
N LEU A 25 1.91 7.58 -5.29
CA LEU A 25 1.85 8.95 -4.74
C LEU A 25 0.98 9.90 -5.57
N GLY A 26 0.30 9.38 -6.60
CA GLY A 26 -0.39 10.19 -7.59
C GLY A 26 0.43 10.40 -8.87
N LEU A 27 -0.14 11.17 -9.78
CA LEU A 27 0.49 11.51 -11.05
C LEU A 27 1.32 12.79 -10.91
N ALA A 28 2.47 12.82 -11.60
CA ALA A 28 3.25 14.03 -11.79
C ALA A 28 2.49 15.07 -12.65
N GLU A 29 2.88 16.35 -12.56
CA GLU A 29 2.19 17.45 -13.26
C GLU A 29 2.29 17.32 -14.80
N GLU A 30 3.41 16.79 -15.29
CA GLU A 30 3.69 16.54 -16.70
C GLU A 30 2.75 15.49 -17.31
N CYS A 31 2.05 14.72 -16.47
CA CYS A 31 1.02 13.77 -16.88
C CYS A 31 -0.34 14.42 -17.18
N SER A 32 -0.51 15.73 -17.00
CA SER A 32 -1.76 16.46 -17.27
C SER A 32 -2.27 16.28 -18.70
N SER A 33 -1.37 16.32 -19.69
CA SER A 33 -1.66 16.16 -21.13
C SER A 33 -1.35 14.75 -21.67
N CYS A 34 -1.03 13.79 -20.80
CA CYS A 34 -0.61 12.46 -21.23
C CYS A 34 -1.80 11.60 -21.68
N ARG A 35 -1.71 10.97 -22.87
CA ARG A 35 -2.75 10.05 -23.37
C ARG A 35 -3.03 8.85 -22.46
N PHE A 36 -2.07 8.49 -21.62
CA PHE A 36 -2.18 7.36 -20.68
C PHE A 36 -2.54 7.79 -19.24
N ARG A 37 -2.85 9.08 -19.03
CA ARG A 37 -3.15 9.65 -17.71
C ARG A 37 -4.15 8.80 -16.91
N PHE A 38 -5.24 8.38 -17.55
CA PHE A 38 -6.27 7.58 -16.88
C PHE A 38 -5.76 6.20 -16.45
N THR A 39 -4.94 5.53 -17.26
CA THR A 39 -4.39 4.21 -16.93
C THR A 39 -3.31 4.30 -15.86
N CYS A 40 -2.43 5.29 -15.92
CA CYS A 40 -1.42 5.52 -14.87
C CYS A 40 -2.06 6.02 -13.56
N GLY A 41 -3.18 6.73 -13.64
CA GLY A 41 -3.83 7.42 -12.52
C GLY A 41 -5.03 6.70 -11.92
N ASN A 42 -5.28 5.44 -12.27
CA ASN A 42 -6.43 4.67 -11.77
C ASN A 42 -6.20 4.00 -10.41
N LEU A 43 -5.05 4.27 -9.79
CA LEU A 43 -4.67 3.85 -8.45
C LEU A 43 -5.01 4.95 -7.44
N GLU A 44 -5.21 4.55 -6.19
CA GLU A 44 -5.45 5.50 -5.10
C GLU A 44 -4.12 5.93 -4.50
N ALA A 45 -3.96 7.23 -4.28
CA ALA A 45 -2.74 7.79 -3.70
C ALA A 45 -2.53 7.33 -2.25
N GLU A 46 -1.27 7.31 -1.80
CA GLU A 46 -0.85 6.88 -0.47
C GLU A 46 -1.23 5.42 -0.18
N ARG A 47 -1.23 4.58 -1.23
CA ARG A 47 -1.51 3.14 -1.14
C ARG A 47 -0.38 2.31 -1.69
N LYS A 48 -0.18 1.17 -1.04
CA LYS A 48 0.82 0.18 -1.43
C LYS A 48 0.19 -0.86 -2.36
N TYR A 49 0.81 -1.04 -3.52
CA TYR A 49 0.43 -1.99 -4.54
C TYR A 49 1.56 -2.96 -4.81
N ARG A 50 1.22 -4.18 -5.23
CA ARG A 50 2.16 -5.21 -5.69
C ARG A 50 1.84 -5.61 -7.12
N VAL A 51 2.87 -5.68 -7.95
CA VAL A 51 2.78 -6.21 -9.31
C VAL A 51 2.53 -7.72 -9.24
N VAL A 52 1.41 -8.17 -9.81
CA VAL A 52 1.04 -9.59 -9.85
C VAL A 52 1.35 -10.25 -11.19
N SER A 53 1.30 -9.49 -12.29
CA SER A 53 1.68 -10.00 -13.61
C SER A 53 1.99 -8.86 -14.59
N LEU A 54 2.79 -9.13 -15.61
CA LEU A 54 2.98 -8.25 -16.76
C LEU A 54 2.03 -8.71 -17.88
N LYS A 55 1.25 -7.79 -18.46
CA LYS A 55 0.26 -8.19 -19.48
C LYS A 55 0.81 -8.22 -20.90
N ASN A 56 1.88 -7.50 -21.21
CA ASN A 56 2.58 -7.55 -22.51
C ASN A 56 4.00 -6.94 -22.38
N PRO A 57 5.02 -7.69 -21.95
CA PRO A 57 6.36 -7.15 -21.66
C PRO A 57 7.09 -6.50 -22.86
N ARG A 58 6.65 -6.80 -24.09
CA ARG A 58 7.22 -6.25 -25.33
C ARG A 58 6.56 -4.94 -25.76
N ASP A 59 5.37 -4.62 -25.23
CA ASP A 59 4.60 -3.44 -25.65
C ASP A 59 4.96 -2.21 -24.80
N LEU A 60 6.18 -1.73 -24.99
CA LEU A 60 6.71 -0.58 -24.27
C LEU A 60 6.05 0.72 -24.73
N LYS A 61 5.50 1.49 -23.79
CA LYS A 61 4.91 2.80 -24.09
C LYS A 61 5.89 3.93 -23.69
N PRO A 62 6.14 4.92 -24.56
CA PRO A 62 6.99 6.05 -24.22
C PRO A 62 6.35 6.88 -23.09
N CYS A 63 7.17 7.40 -22.19
CA CYS A 63 6.76 8.21 -21.05
C CYS A 63 7.76 9.36 -20.84
N ARG A 64 7.27 10.54 -20.44
CA ARG A 64 8.13 11.71 -20.16
C ARG A 64 8.81 11.63 -18.78
N ILE A 65 8.23 10.85 -17.86
CA ILE A 65 8.71 10.70 -16.48
C ILE A 65 9.69 9.52 -16.35
N HIS A 66 9.41 8.43 -17.06
CA HIS A 66 10.24 7.23 -17.04
C HIS A 66 11.06 7.15 -18.32
N GLU A 67 12.37 7.35 -18.22
CA GLU A 67 13.30 7.37 -19.37
C GLU A 67 13.19 6.11 -20.23
N GLU A 68 13.09 4.95 -19.59
CA GLU A 68 12.93 3.66 -20.27
C GLU A 68 11.50 3.37 -20.74
N GLY A 69 10.55 4.28 -20.56
CA GLY A 69 9.13 4.07 -20.82
C GLY A 69 8.41 3.27 -19.74
N VAL A 70 7.16 2.90 -20.02
CA VAL A 70 6.25 2.20 -19.10
C VAL A 70 5.68 0.94 -19.72
N LEU A 71 5.37 -0.06 -18.89
CA LEU A 71 4.78 -1.34 -19.27
C LEU A 71 3.44 -1.56 -18.58
N LEU A 72 2.53 -2.26 -19.26
CA LEU A 72 1.23 -2.64 -18.73
C LEU A 72 1.38 -3.80 -17.74
N VAL A 73 0.96 -3.55 -16.50
CA VAL A 73 1.00 -4.50 -15.40
C VAL A 73 -0.37 -4.66 -14.77
N GLU A 74 -0.60 -5.83 -14.21
CA GLU A 74 -1.67 -6.07 -13.27
C GLU A 74 -1.11 -5.91 -11.86
N VAL A 75 -1.81 -5.16 -11.02
CA VAL A 75 -1.43 -4.89 -9.63
C VAL A 75 -2.57 -5.26 -8.69
N GLU A 76 -2.23 -5.62 -7.46
CA GLU A 76 -3.16 -5.77 -6.34
C GLU A 76 -2.78 -4.82 -5.21
N GLU A 77 -3.77 -4.26 -4.51
CA GLU A 77 -3.50 -3.54 -3.27
C GLU A 77 -2.99 -4.52 -2.22
N THR A 78 -1.91 -4.17 -1.53
CA THR A 78 -1.32 -5.04 -0.51
C THR A 78 -2.03 -4.83 0.83
N PRO A 79 -2.21 -5.89 1.63
CA PRO A 79 -2.65 -5.75 3.01
C PRO A 79 -1.78 -4.77 3.80
N LEU A 80 -2.41 -4.00 4.67
CA LEU A 80 -1.72 -3.11 5.59
C LEU A 80 -1.22 -3.91 6.79
N ILE A 81 0.07 -3.77 7.09
CA ILE A 81 0.67 -4.27 8.34
C ILE A 81 0.88 -3.07 9.26
N ALA A 82 0.17 -3.02 10.37
CA ALA A 82 0.24 -1.89 11.28
C ALA A 82 0.12 -2.30 12.76
N ALA A 83 0.69 -1.49 13.63
CA ALA A 83 0.50 -1.57 15.06
C ALA A 83 -0.83 -0.93 15.45
N ILE A 84 -1.63 -1.64 16.24
CA ILE A 84 -2.88 -1.15 16.83
C ILE A 84 -2.91 -1.49 18.32
N GLU A 85 -3.77 -0.80 19.07
CA GLU A 85 -3.98 -1.12 20.49
C GLU A 85 -4.47 -2.56 20.64
N SER A 86 -3.87 -3.33 21.56
CA SER A 86 -4.17 -4.75 21.77
C SER A 86 -5.66 -5.04 21.97
N LYS A 87 -6.39 -4.14 22.64
CA LYS A 87 -7.85 -4.25 22.86
C LYS A 87 -8.70 -4.16 21.58
N LYS A 88 -8.16 -3.58 20.50
CA LYS A 88 -8.81 -3.47 19.18
C LYS A 88 -8.40 -4.62 18.25
N ALA A 89 -7.39 -5.40 18.61
CA ALA A 89 -6.80 -6.43 17.77
C ALA A 89 -7.59 -7.75 17.83
N LEU A 90 -8.84 -7.71 17.33
CA LEU A 90 -9.70 -8.88 17.20
C LEU A 90 -9.81 -9.28 15.72
N VAL A 91 -9.45 -10.52 15.38
CA VAL A 91 -9.53 -11.00 14.00
C VAL A 91 -10.99 -11.02 13.53
N GLY A 92 -11.21 -10.55 12.30
CA GLY A 92 -12.53 -10.47 11.68
C GLY A 92 -13.28 -9.15 11.94
N THR A 93 -12.83 -8.31 12.87
CA THR A 93 -13.49 -7.02 13.12
C THR A 93 -13.06 -5.95 12.13
N ILE A 94 -13.95 -4.99 11.91
CA ILE A 94 -13.67 -3.79 11.15
C ILE A 94 -13.35 -2.66 12.12
N ILE A 95 -12.24 -1.97 11.89
CA ILE A 95 -11.81 -0.80 12.66
C ILE A 95 -11.63 0.39 11.72
N GLU A 96 -11.84 1.59 12.24
CA GLU A 96 -11.38 2.81 11.59
C GLU A 96 -9.90 3.03 11.94
N TYR A 97 -9.02 2.83 10.96
CA TYR A 97 -7.58 2.85 11.18
C TYR A 97 -7.04 4.27 11.23
N HIS A 98 -6.23 4.54 12.25
CA HIS A 98 -5.51 5.80 12.41
C HIS A 98 -4.04 5.52 12.76
N PRO A 99 -3.08 6.05 11.98
CA PRO A 99 -1.66 5.98 12.32
C PRO A 99 -1.37 6.50 13.73
N ILE A 100 -0.56 5.75 14.48
CA ILE A 100 -0.07 6.14 15.79
C ILE A 100 1.10 7.10 15.59
N LYS A 101 0.84 8.40 15.74
CA LYS A 101 1.88 9.43 15.73
C LYS A 101 2.49 9.58 17.12
N CYS A 102 3.77 9.31 17.26
CA CYS A 102 4.57 9.67 18.43
C CYS A 102 5.95 10.17 17.97
N GLY A 103 6.57 11.08 18.72
CA GLY A 103 7.90 11.61 18.41
C GLY A 103 9.06 10.68 18.78
N GLU A 104 8.77 9.45 19.20
CA GLU A 104 9.76 8.50 19.68
C GLU A 104 10.40 7.72 18.53
N LYS A 105 11.73 7.68 18.47
CA LYS A 105 12.45 6.76 17.60
C LYS A 105 12.51 5.39 18.29
N CYS A 106 11.75 4.43 17.77
CA CYS A 106 11.70 3.06 18.27
C CYS A 106 11.58 2.07 17.10
N SER A 107 11.90 0.80 17.35
CA SER A 107 11.94 -0.27 16.34
C SER A 107 10.60 -0.56 15.65
N ILE A 108 9.49 -0.06 16.20
CA ILE A 108 8.14 -0.27 15.66
C ILE A 108 7.54 0.98 15.01
N SER A 109 8.30 2.06 14.83
CA SER A 109 7.80 3.31 14.24
C SER A 109 7.12 3.10 12.88
N ASP A 110 7.67 2.19 12.07
CA ASP A 110 7.20 1.90 10.72
C ASP A 110 5.84 1.18 10.72
N TYR A 111 5.54 0.44 11.80
CA TYR A 111 4.23 -0.17 12.02
C TYR A 111 3.25 0.79 12.69
N CYS A 112 3.74 1.71 13.51
CA CYS A 112 2.93 2.74 14.16
C CYS A 112 2.37 3.73 13.14
N SER A 113 3.22 4.18 12.21
CA SER A 113 2.85 5.16 11.19
C SER A 113 3.29 4.72 9.78
N PRO A 114 2.70 3.62 9.26
CA PRO A 114 2.89 3.23 7.87
C PRO A 114 2.43 4.35 6.93
N PRO A 115 2.95 4.41 5.69
CA PRO A 115 2.68 5.46 4.71
C PRO A 115 1.30 5.29 4.05
N VAL A 116 0.26 5.29 4.88
CA VAL A 116 -1.15 5.22 4.50
C VAL A 116 -1.94 6.29 5.25
N ARG A 117 -2.98 6.80 4.61
CA ARG A 117 -3.86 7.80 5.22
C ARG A 117 -4.77 7.15 6.27
N GLY A 118 -4.94 7.84 7.40
CA GLY A 118 -5.92 7.44 8.44
C GLY A 118 -7.36 7.80 8.08
N GLY A 119 -8.32 7.20 8.79
CA GLY A 119 -9.77 7.37 8.61
C GLY A 119 -10.43 6.31 7.72
N GLU A 120 -9.63 5.43 7.11
CA GLU A 120 -10.03 4.22 6.39
C GLU A 120 -10.67 3.14 7.29
N LYS A 121 -11.70 2.42 6.82
CA LYS A 121 -12.16 1.18 7.46
C LYS A 121 -11.34 -0.01 6.98
N TYR A 122 -10.87 -0.81 7.95
CA TYR A 122 -10.05 -1.98 7.70
C TYR A 122 -10.58 -3.18 8.48
N ARG A 123 -10.70 -4.32 7.81
CA ARG A 123 -10.94 -5.61 8.45
C ARG A 123 -9.62 -6.22 8.89
N ILE A 124 -9.52 -6.58 10.16
CA ILE A 124 -8.36 -7.30 10.70
C ILE A 124 -8.41 -8.74 10.21
N GLU A 125 -7.41 -9.16 9.44
CA GLU A 125 -7.34 -10.53 8.93
C GLU A 125 -6.55 -11.47 9.83
N ALA A 126 -5.47 -10.96 10.42
CA ALA A 126 -4.60 -11.76 11.27
C ALA A 126 -3.82 -10.88 12.25
N ILE A 127 -3.47 -11.45 13.39
CA ILE A 127 -2.46 -10.90 14.28
C ILE A 127 -1.12 -11.49 13.84
N VAL A 128 -0.20 -10.63 13.37
CA VAL A 128 1.12 -11.09 12.89
C VAL A 128 2.16 -11.14 14.00
N GLY A 129 1.93 -10.42 15.10
CA GLY A 129 2.79 -10.48 16.27
C GLY A 129 2.57 -9.33 17.25
N ALA A 130 3.58 -9.09 18.06
CA ALA A 130 3.64 -7.97 19.00
C ALA A 130 5.04 -7.33 18.93
N PRO A 131 5.16 -6.04 19.30
CA PRO A 131 6.47 -5.42 19.49
C PRO A 131 7.36 -6.23 20.42
N GLN A 132 8.65 -6.37 20.06
CA GLN A 132 9.63 -7.02 20.92
C GLN A 132 9.92 -6.20 22.19
N GLU A 133 9.87 -4.88 22.06
CA GLU A 133 10.05 -3.94 23.17
C GLU A 133 8.70 -3.32 23.56
N ARG A 134 8.55 -3.02 24.86
CA ARG A 134 7.40 -2.24 25.32
C ARG A 134 7.44 -0.85 24.70
N CYS A 135 6.28 -0.38 24.27
CA CYS A 135 6.16 0.98 23.76
C CYS A 135 6.59 1.98 24.86
N ARG A 136 7.53 2.88 24.55
CA ARG A 136 7.99 3.94 25.47
C ARG A 136 6.87 4.87 25.94
N ARG A 137 5.76 4.91 25.21
CA ARG A 137 4.54 5.67 25.55
C ARG A 137 3.57 4.88 26.44
N GLY A 138 3.94 3.67 26.87
CA GLY A 138 3.12 2.81 27.72
C GLY A 138 1.92 2.16 27.00
N LYS A 139 1.86 2.22 25.66
CA LYS A 139 0.79 1.60 24.89
C LYS A 139 1.02 0.10 24.76
N ASP A 140 -0.02 -0.69 25.02
CA ASP A 140 -0.06 -2.11 24.70
C ASP A 140 -0.52 -2.28 23.23
N LEU A 141 0.37 -2.82 22.40
CA LEU A 141 0.22 -2.84 20.95
C LEU A 141 0.36 -4.27 20.41
N LYS A 142 -0.43 -4.58 19.39
CA LYS A 142 -0.23 -5.73 18.52
C LYS A 142 0.02 -5.28 17.09
N ILE A 143 0.84 -6.03 16.38
CA ILE A 143 1.03 -5.86 14.94
C ILE A 143 0.02 -6.77 14.25
N VAL A 144 -0.81 -6.19 13.39
CA VAL A 144 -1.87 -6.90 12.69
C VAL A 144 -1.75 -6.70 11.18
N ARG A 145 -2.21 -7.71 10.44
CA ARG A 145 -2.46 -7.65 9.01
C ARG A 145 -3.93 -7.35 8.79
N MET A 146 -4.22 -6.29 8.05
CA MET A 146 -5.57 -5.83 7.79
C MET A 146 -5.77 -5.51 6.31
N ILE A 147 -6.99 -5.70 5.81
CA ILE A 147 -7.37 -5.35 4.44
C ILE A 147 -8.48 -4.32 4.48
N ARG A 148 -8.56 -3.48 3.46
CA ARG A 148 -9.61 -2.47 3.40
C ARG A 148 -10.97 -3.14 3.35
N SER A 149 -11.87 -2.70 4.22
CA SER A 149 -13.28 -3.08 4.19
C SER A 149 -14.02 -1.84 3.74
N GLY A 150 -14.48 -1.86 2.47
CA GLY A 150 -15.21 -0.75 1.86
C GLY A 150 -16.35 -0.24 2.73
#